data_AF-A0A345CRW7-F1
#
_entry.id   AF-A0A345CRW7-F1
#
_cell.length_a   1.000
_cell.length_b   1.000
_cell.length_c   1.000
_cell.angle_alpha   90.00
_cell.angle_beta   90.00
_cell.angle_gamma   90.00
#
_symmetry.space_group_name_H-M   'P 1'
#
loop_
_entity.id
_entity.type
_entity.pdbx_description
1 polymer ?
#
loop_
_entity_poly.entity_id
_entity_poly.type
_entity_poly.pdbx_seq_one_letter_code
_entity_poly.pdbx_strand_id
1 'polypeptide(L)'
;MFITLLVLGCFNLLEQGFDIALPRIVDTLIGCGIAWLAVAFIWPDWRFRNVSSVIKRACHANCRYLDAILKQYHQGKDNGLDYRVARRDAHNADAELASVVSSLSAEKNTNETLKEHAFRLLCLNHSLLGYISALGAHREKITSQPLLQLMDTAVSYIDDILLSNQDDGTDALQLANLSQRIEAMQTTKKAKDPLVLQQIGLMISLLLEIAQLKKQIMSKQVRGSLHSV
;
A
#
# COMPACT_ATOMS: atom_id res chain seq x y z
N MET A 1 -13.97 35.33 -3.45
CA MET A 1 -15.39 35.72 -3.53
C MET A 1 -15.89 36.55 -2.35
N PHE A 2 -15.37 36.42 -1.13
CA PHE A 2 -15.86 37.19 0.03
C PHE A 2 -15.63 38.71 -0.09
N ILE A 3 -14.43 39.13 -0.48
CA ILE A 3 -14.07 40.56 -0.64
C ILE A 3 -14.85 41.22 -1.78
N THR A 4 -15.04 40.52 -2.90
CA THR A 4 -15.82 41.03 -4.04
C THR A 4 -17.30 41.19 -3.71
N LEU A 5 -17.91 40.23 -3.00
CA LEU A 5 -19.31 40.31 -2.57
C LEU A 5 -19.55 41.44 -1.57
N LEU A 6 -18.62 41.66 -0.63
CA LEU A 6 -18.65 42.77 0.32
C LEU A 6 -18.60 44.12 -0.42
N VAL A 7 -17.67 44.27 -1.37
CA VAL A 7 -17.48 45.48 -2.16
C VAL A 7 -18.68 45.76 -3.07
N LEU A 8 -19.26 44.72 -3.70
CA LEU A 8 -20.51 44.83 -4.45
C LEU A 8 -21.68 45.25 -3.57
N GLY A 9 -21.78 44.68 -2.36
CA GLY A 9 -22.79 45.08 -1.37
C GLY A 9 -22.65 46.55 -0.96
N CYS A 10 -21.43 47.02 -0.72
CA CYS A 10 -21.15 48.42 -0.40
C CYS A 10 -21.46 49.37 -1.56
N PHE A 11 -21.17 49.00 -2.82
CA PHE A 11 -21.45 49.86 -3.98
C PHE A 11 -22.92 49.84 -4.43
N ASN A 12 -23.61 48.72 -4.26
CA ASN A 12 -25.06 48.63 -4.50
C ASN A 12 -25.85 49.52 -3.51
N LEU A 13 -25.32 49.73 -2.29
CA LEU A 13 -25.88 50.64 -1.29
C LEU A 13 -25.58 52.14 -1.54
N LEU A 14 -24.68 52.47 -2.47
CA LEU A 14 -24.19 53.84 -2.72
C LEU A 14 -24.66 54.44 -4.06
N GLU A 15 -25.52 53.75 -4.82
CA GLU A 15 -26.09 54.15 -6.13
C GLU A 15 -25.09 54.65 -7.20
N GLN A 16 -23.79 54.48 -6.98
CA GLN A 16 -22.72 54.75 -7.94
C GLN A 16 -21.74 53.59 -7.88
N GLY A 17 -21.56 52.86 -9.00
CA GLY A 17 -20.48 51.87 -9.05
C GLY A 17 -20.58 50.75 -10.06
N PHE A 18 -21.48 50.78 -11.05
CA PHE A 18 -21.54 49.72 -12.06
C PHE A 18 -20.25 49.65 -12.90
N ASP A 19 -19.68 50.81 -13.26
CA ASP A 19 -18.45 50.91 -14.07
C ASP A 19 -17.18 50.42 -13.36
N ILE A 20 -17.16 50.41 -12.02
CA ILE A 20 -15.99 50.01 -11.21
C ILE A 20 -16.15 48.57 -10.69
N ALA A 21 -17.38 48.10 -10.49
CA ALA A 21 -17.67 46.75 -10.02
C ALA A 21 -17.43 45.69 -11.11
N LEU A 22 -17.83 45.96 -12.36
CA LEU A 22 -17.66 45.06 -13.50
C LEU A 22 -16.21 44.59 -13.71
N PRO A 23 -15.20 45.48 -13.79
CA PRO A 23 -13.81 45.05 -13.97
C PRO A 23 -13.30 44.17 -12.82
N ARG A 24 -13.71 44.43 -11.57
CA ARG A 24 -13.30 43.60 -10.42
C ARG A 24 -13.91 42.19 -10.43
N ILE A 25 -15.14 42.06 -10.92
CA ILE A 25 -15.78 40.74 -11.12
C ILE A 25 -15.02 39.96 -12.19
N VAL A 26 -14.71 40.62 -13.30
CA VAL A 26 -13.95 40.02 -14.41
C VAL A 26 -12.56 39.59 -13.95
N ASP A 27 -11.82 40.44 -13.23
CA ASP A 27 -10.50 40.12 -12.69
C ASP A 27 -10.56 38.93 -11.71
N THR A 28 -11.62 38.84 -10.90
CA THR A 28 -11.80 37.73 -9.95
C THR A 28 -12.17 36.43 -10.66
N LEU A 29 -12.98 36.48 -11.71
CA LEU A 29 -13.32 35.32 -12.53
C LEU A 29 -12.10 34.83 -13.31
N ILE A 30 -11.32 35.74 -13.87
CA ILE A 30 -10.05 35.42 -14.54
C ILE A 30 -9.06 34.82 -13.53
N GLY A 31 -8.89 35.43 -12.36
CA GLY A 31 -8.02 34.90 -11.31
C GLY A 31 -8.46 33.52 -10.81
N CYS A 32 -9.77 33.31 -10.64
CA CYS A 32 -10.35 32.00 -10.29
C CYS A 32 -10.13 30.97 -11.40
N GLY A 33 -10.31 31.37 -12.66
CA GLY A 33 -10.07 30.53 -13.83
C GLY A 33 -8.60 30.12 -13.96
N ILE A 34 -7.67 31.06 -13.76
CA ILE A 34 -6.22 30.80 -13.75
C ILE A 34 -5.85 29.88 -12.58
N ALA A 35 -6.40 30.11 -11.38
CA ALA A 35 -6.15 29.25 -10.23
C ALA A 35 -6.71 27.83 -10.44
N TRP A 36 -7.90 27.70 -11.03
CA TRP A 36 -8.49 26.41 -11.38
C TRP A 36 -7.65 25.68 -12.44
N LEU A 37 -7.22 26.38 -13.49
CA LEU A 37 -6.31 25.83 -14.50
C LEU A 37 -4.95 25.45 -13.91
N ALA A 38 -4.38 26.28 -13.04
CA ALA A 38 -3.13 25.99 -12.34
C ALA A 38 -3.28 24.72 -11.50
N VAL A 39 -4.33 24.59 -10.68
CA VAL A 39 -4.58 23.37 -9.90
C VAL A 39 -4.81 22.15 -10.79
N ALA A 40 -5.52 22.31 -11.91
CA ALA A 40 -5.81 21.22 -12.85
C ALA A 40 -4.58 20.78 -13.67
N PHE A 41 -3.68 21.69 -14.04
CA PHE A 41 -2.53 21.42 -14.93
C PHE A 41 -1.18 21.30 -14.21
N ILE A 42 -0.98 21.97 -13.06
CA ILE A 42 0.27 21.94 -12.28
C ILE A 42 0.28 20.77 -11.29
N TRP A 43 -0.88 20.22 -10.92
CA TRP A 43 -0.98 19.11 -9.98
C TRP A 43 -1.21 17.71 -10.58
N PRO A 44 -0.60 17.30 -11.73
CA PRO A 44 -0.60 15.90 -12.13
C PRO A 44 0.47 15.11 -11.37
N ASP A 45 0.58 15.28 -10.05
CA ASP A 45 1.54 14.56 -9.19
C ASP A 45 1.30 13.03 -9.22
N TRP A 46 0.11 12.61 -9.64
CA TRP A 46 -0.25 11.21 -9.87
C TRP A 46 0.52 10.56 -11.03
N ARG A 47 0.98 11.31 -12.05
CA ARG A 47 1.83 10.76 -13.12
C ARG A 47 3.21 10.32 -12.61
N PHE A 48 3.68 10.88 -11.49
CA PHE A 48 5.00 10.61 -10.94
C PHE A 48 5.02 9.57 -9.81
N ARG A 49 3.87 9.30 -9.15
CA ARG A 49 3.73 8.14 -8.25
C ARG A 49 3.50 6.88 -9.08
N ASN A 50 4.61 6.41 -9.64
CA ASN A 50 4.76 5.10 -10.25
C ASN A 50 4.14 4.05 -9.31
N VAL A 51 3.00 3.46 -9.71
CA VAL A 51 2.26 2.44 -8.95
C VAL A 51 3.19 1.31 -8.50
N SER A 52 4.12 0.91 -9.38
CA SER A 52 5.14 -0.10 -9.07
C SER A 52 6.08 0.31 -7.91
N SER A 53 6.43 1.59 -7.79
CA SER A 53 7.25 2.10 -6.68
C SER A 53 6.51 2.04 -5.34
N VAL A 54 5.23 2.41 -5.34
CA VAL A 54 4.39 2.36 -4.12
C VAL A 54 4.14 0.91 -3.69
N ILE A 55 3.91 0.00 -4.64
CA ILE A 55 3.82 -1.43 -4.38
C ILE A 55 5.10 -1.96 -3.71
N LYS A 56 6.27 -1.65 -4.27
CA LYS A 56 7.56 -2.07 -3.69
C LYS A 56 7.74 -1.55 -2.27
N ARG A 57 7.35 -0.30 -2.02
CA ARG A 57 7.41 0.30 -0.67
C ARG A 57 6.46 -0.39 0.30
N ALA A 58 5.24 -0.72 -0.12
CA ALA A 58 4.27 -1.47 0.70
C ALA A 58 4.79 -2.87 1.05
N CYS A 59 5.29 -3.63 0.06
CA CYS A 59 5.91 -4.93 0.29
C CYS A 59 7.07 -4.84 1.28
N HIS A 60 7.98 -3.88 1.09
CA HIS A 60 9.12 -3.68 1.98
C HIS A 60 8.72 -3.28 3.40
N ALA A 61 7.71 -2.43 3.56
CA ALA A 61 7.21 -2.06 4.88
C ALA A 61 6.55 -3.25 5.59
N ASN A 62 5.82 -4.11 4.86
CA ASN A 62 5.24 -5.35 5.40
C ASN A 62 6.33 -6.33 5.86
N CYS A 63 7.36 -6.57 5.06
CA CYS A 63 8.53 -7.39 5.43
C CYS A 63 9.18 -6.88 6.72
N ARG A 64 9.50 -5.58 6.78
CA ARG A 64 10.09 -4.97 7.99
C ARG A 64 9.19 -5.08 9.22
N TYR A 65 7.88 -5.01 9.05
CA TYR A 65 6.94 -5.20 10.15
C TYR A 65 6.92 -6.65 10.62
N LEU A 66 6.93 -7.61 9.69
CA LEU A 66 7.02 -9.03 9.98
C LEU A 66 8.33 -9.40 10.68
N ASP A 67 9.47 -8.85 10.26
CA ASP A 67 10.77 -8.99 10.92
C ASP A 67 10.74 -8.48 12.38
N ALA A 68 10.15 -7.31 12.60
CA ALA A 68 10.03 -6.74 13.93
C ALA A 68 9.17 -7.62 14.85
N ILE A 69 8.17 -8.30 14.30
CA ILE A 69 7.35 -9.29 15.01
C ILE A 69 8.16 -10.56 15.30
N LEU A 70 8.89 -11.09 14.31
CA LEU A 70 9.70 -12.30 14.44
C LEU A 70 10.75 -12.15 15.56
N LYS A 71 11.42 -11.00 15.62
CA LYS A 71 12.36 -10.68 16.71
C LYS A 71 11.73 -10.82 18.10
N GLN A 72 10.47 -10.41 18.25
CA GLN A 72 9.76 -10.50 19.53
C GLN A 72 9.26 -11.90 19.87
N TYR A 73 8.99 -12.74 18.86
CA TYR A 73 8.75 -14.16 19.10
C TYR A 73 9.98 -14.87 19.70
N HIS A 74 11.20 -14.47 19.29
CA HIS A 74 12.46 -15.00 19.84
C HIS A 74 12.81 -14.40 21.20
N GLN A 75 12.76 -13.08 21.33
CA GLN A 75 13.33 -12.35 22.49
C GLN A 75 12.29 -12.10 23.59
N GLY A 76 11.01 -12.10 23.22
CA GLY A 76 9.90 -11.70 24.06
C GLY A 76 9.31 -10.35 23.64
N LYS A 77 8.08 -10.10 24.09
CA LYS A 77 7.30 -8.94 23.71
C LYS A 77 7.93 -7.67 24.29
N ASP A 78 8.24 -6.74 23.40
CA ASP A 78 8.64 -5.38 23.73
C ASP A 78 7.76 -4.39 22.94
N ASN A 79 7.42 -3.26 23.54
CA ASN A 79 6.75 -2.16 22.84
C ASN A 79 7.75 -1.07 22.41
N GLY A 80 9.02 -1.46 22.24
CA GLY A 80 10.11 -0.61 21.75
C GLY A 80 9.78 0.12 20.45
N LEU A 81 10.54 1.20 20.22
CA LEU A 81 10.32 2.13 19.11
C LEU A 81 10.33 1.42 17.75
N ASP A 82 11.25 0.48 17.56
CA ASP A 82 11.43 -0.24 16.28
C ASP A 82 10.15 -0.96 15.82
N TYR A 83 9.47 -1.67 16.72
CA TYR A 83 8.21 -2.34 16.42
C TYR A 83 7.10 -1.35 16.08
N ARG A 84 7.00 -0.26 16.85
CA ARG A 84 5.96 0.76 16.65
C ARG A 84 6.14 1.50 15.33
N VAL A 85 7.38 1.82 14.97
CA VAL A 85 7.72 2.46 13.71
C VAL A 85 7.43 1.52 12.55
N ALA A 86 7.88 0.26 12.60
CA ALA A 86 7.63 -0.72 11.55
C ALA A 86 6.12 -0.94 11.31
N ARG A 87 5.33 -1.09 12.39
CA ARG A 87 3.87 -1.20 12.31
C ARG A 87 3.23 0.01 11.64
N ARG A 88 3.60 1.22 12.08
CA ARG A 88 3.05 2.48 11.54
C ARG A 88 3.41 2.61 10.06
N ASP A 89 4.66 2.35 9.71
CA ASP A 89 5.15 2.51 8.35
C ASP A 89 4.46 1.52 7.39
N ALA A 90 4.17 0.29 7.83
CA ALA A 90 3.39 -0.69 7.06
C ALA A 90 1.95 -0.20 6.78
N HIS A 91 1.23 0.29 7.81
CA HIS A 91 -0.12 0.85 7.62
C HIS A 91 -0.12 2.13 6.76
N ASN A 92 0.91 2.98 6.90
CA ASN A 92 1.04 4.17 6.08
C ASN A 92 1.29 3.81 4.61
N ALA A 93 2.12 2.80 4.35
CA ALA A 93 2.39 2.34 2.98
C ALA A 93 1.15 1.67 2.34
N ASP A 94 0.33 0.95 3.11
CA ASP A 94 -0.96 0.41 2.65
C ASP A 94 -1.96 1.52 2.30
N ALA A 95 -2.10 2.52 3.18
CA ALA A 95 -2.95 3.69 2.91
C ALA A 95 -2.47 4.49 1.69
N GLU A 96 -1.16 4.61 1.52
CA GLU A 96 -0.55 5.21 0.34
C GLU A 96 -0.89 4.42 -0.94
N LEU A 97 -0.74 3.09 -0.90
CA LEU A 97 -1.11 2.22 -2.01
C LEU A 97 -2.59 2.38 -2.37
N ALA A 98 -3.48 2.40 -1.38
CA ALA A 98 -4.91 2.60 -1.59
C ALA A 98 -5.21 3.94 -2.29
N SER A 99 -4.56 5.02 -1.86
CA SER A 99 -4.70 6.35 -2.46
C SER A 99 -4.24 6.35 -3.94
N VAL A 100 -3.10 5.73 -4.22
CA VAL A 100 -2.55 5.65 -5.59
C VAL A 100 -3.42 4.79 -6.49
N VAL A 101 -3.91 3.64 -6.02
CA VAL A 101 -4.81 2.77 -6.78
C VAL A 101 -6.16 3.43 -7.02
N SER A 102 -6.72 4.14 -6.03
CA SER A 102 -7.95 4.92 -6.21
C SER A 102 -7.78 6.00 -7.28
N SER A 103 -6.65 6.72 -7.26
CA SER A 103 -6.33 7.73 -8.27
C SER A 103 -6.16 7.09 -9.66
N LEU A 104 -5.49 5.95 -9.75
CA LEU A 104 -5.30 5.18 -10.99
C LEU A 104 -6.64 4.77 -11.62
N SER A 105 -7.61 4.37 -10.79
CA SER A 105 -8.95 3.96 -11.23
C SER A 105 -9.77 5.12 -11.82
N ALA A 106 -9.58 6.35 -11.32
CA ALA A 106 -10.27 7.54 -11.81
C ALA A 106 -9.72 8.06 -13.16
N GLU A 107 -8.52 7.61 -13.57
CA GLU A 107 -7.85 8.05 -14.78
C GLU A 107 -8.50 7.47 -16.05
N LYS A 108 -8.99 8.31 -16.96
CA LYS A 108 -9.71 7.87 -18.17
C LYS A 108 -8.82 7.19 -19.22
N ASN A 109 -7.54 7.54 -19.30
CA ASN A 109 -6.62 7.09 -20.35
C ASN A 109 -5.68 5.95 -19.91
N THR A 110 -5.93 5.34 -18.76
CA THR A 110 -5.11 4.23 -18.25
C THR A 110 -5.66 2.88 -18.69
N ASN A 111 -4.77 1.94 -18.98
CA ASN A 111 -5.11 0.56 -19.32
C ASN A 111 -6.00 -0.08 -18.24
N GLU A 112 -7.21 -0.51 -18.59
CA GLU A 112 -8.18 -1.13 -17.67
C GLU A 112 -7.62 -2.37 -16.96
N THR A 113 -6.81 -3.18 -17.65
CA THR A 113 -6.18 -4.34 -17.02
C THR A 113 -5.12 -3.94 -15.98
N LEU A 114 -4.45 -2.80 -16.14
CA LEU A 114 -3.52 -2.30 -15.13
C LEU A 114 -4.30 -1.89 -13.86
N LYS A 115 -5.45 -1.23 -14.02
CA LYS A 115 -6.34 -0.83 -12.92
C LYS A 115 -6.83 -2.05 -12.15
N GLU A 116 -7.32 -3.06 -12.85
CA GLU A 116 -7.81 -4.31 -12.25
C GLU A 116 -6.70 -5.02 -11.46
N HIS A 117 -5.53 -5.19 -12.06
CA HIS A 117 -4.40 -5.86 -11.38
C HIS A 117 -3.94 -5.07 -10.15
N ALA A 118 -3.88 -3.74 -10.24
CA ALA A 118 -3.48 -2.88 -9.12
C ALA A 118 -4.50 -2.91 -7.97
N PHE A 119 -5.80 -2.92 -8.29
CA PHE A 119 -6.86 -3.09 -7.29
C PHE A 119 -6.80 -4.45 -6.61
N ARG A 120 -6.66 -5.53 -7.40
CA ARG A 120 -6.52 -6.88 -6.84
C ARG A 120 -5.30 -7.01 -5.93
N LEU A 121 -4.17 -6.44 -6.33
CA LEU A 121 -2.97 -6.41 -5.52
C LEU A 121 -3.15 -5.62 -4.22
N LEU A 122 -3.85 -4.47 -4.26
CA LEU A 122 -4.19 -3.71 -3.05
C LEU A 122 -4.98 -4.58 -2.07
N CYS A 123 -6.00 -5.31 -2.53
CA CYS A 123 -6.77 -6.20 -1.67
C CYS A 123 -5.89 -7.29 -1.02
N LEU A 124 -5.02 -7.93 -1.80
CA LEU A 124 -4.08 -8.93 -1.28
C LEU A 124 -3.10 -8.34 -0.28
N ASN A 125 -2.56 -7.14 -0.54
CA ASN A 125 -1.66 -6.43 0.37
C ASN A 125 -2.36 -6.11 1.70
N HIS A 126 -3.61 -5.66 1.63
CA HIS A 126 -4.41 -5.35 2.82
C HIS A 126 -4.68 -6.61 3.65
N SER A 127 -5.02 -7.75 3.01
CA SER A 127 -5.17 -9.04 3.68
C SER A 127 -3.86 -9.52 4.31
N LEU A 128 -2.74 -9.43 3.59
CA LEU A 128 -1.41 -9.76 4.09
C LEU A 128 -1.07 -8.94 5.34
N LEU A 129 -1.26 -7.61 5.29
CA LEU A 129 -1.06 -6.73 6.44
C LEU A 129 -1.97 -7.08 7.62
N GLY A 130 -3.21 -7.51 7.35
CA GLY A 130 -4.13 -8.04 8.35
C GLY A 130 -3.56 -9.27 9.07
N TYR A 131 -3.04 -10.24 8.32
CA TYR A 131 -2.42 -11.46 8.89
C TYR A 131 -1.14 -11.15 9.69
N ILE A 132 -0.29 -10.26 9.19
CA ILE A 132 0.89 -9.78 9.91
C ILE A 132 0.46 -9.07 11.22
N SER A 133 -0.59 -8.25 11.17
CA SER A 133 -1.11 -7.56 12.35
C SER A 133 -1.69 -8.52 13.39
N ALA A 134 -2.34 -9.60 12.96
CA ALA A 134 -2.84 -10.64 13.85
C ALA A 134 -1.70 -11.37 14.57
N LEU A 135 -0.60 -11.70 13.87
CA LEU A 135 0.63 -12.19 14.50
C LEU A 135 1.20 -11.17 15.49
N GLY A 136 1.31 -9.90 15.07
CA GLY A 136 1.82 -8.83 15.91
C GLY A 136 1.01 -8.61 17.20
N ALA A 137 -0.29 -8.90 17.21
CA ALA A 137 -1.10 -8.87 18.42
C ALA A 137 -0.76 -10.01 19.39
N HIS A 138 -0.34 -11.17 18.88
CA HIS A 138 -0.04 -12.40 19.61
C HIS A 138 1.46 -12.75 19.62
N ARG A 139 2.32 -11.73 19.62
CA ARG A 139 3.79 -11.85 19.54
C ARG A 139 4.47 -12.21 20.86
N GLU A 140 3.85 -13.09 21.63
CA GLU A 140 4.45 -13.58 22.87
C GLU A 140 5.66 -14.47 22.60
N LYS A 141 6.56 -14.58 23.56
CA LYS A 141 7.79 -15.38 23.39
C LYS A 141 7.43 -16.84 23.14
N ILE A 142 7.85 -17.38 22.01
CA ILE A 142 7.70 -18.81 21.70
C ILE A 142 8.91 -19.55 22.29
N THR A 143 8.64 -20.67 22.97
CA THR A 143 9.69 -21.55 23.52
C THR A 143 9.95 -22.78 22.65
N SER A 144 9.04 -23.09 21.72
CA SER A 144 9.17 -24.21 20.79
C SER A 144 10.18 -23.88 19.68
N GLN A 145 11.38 -24.45 19.77
CA GLN A 145 12.42 -24.30 18.74
C GLN A 145 11.98 -24.74 17.34
N PRO A 146 11.27 -25.87 17.14
CA PRO A 146 10.77 -26.26 15.82
C PRO A 146 9.80 -25.23 15.21
N LEU A 147 9.00 -24.56 16.05
CA LEU A 147 8.08 -23.51 15.60
C LEU A 147 8.86 -22.25 15.20
N LEU A 148 9.81 -21.81 16.02
CA LEU A 148 10.67 -20.66 15.69
C LEU A 148 11.42 -20.88 14.37
N GLN A 149 12.03 -22.05 14.16
CA GLN A 149 12.72 -22.38 12.90
C GLN A 149 11.78 -22.37 11.69
N LEU A 150 10.54 -22.84 11.84
CA LEU A 150 9.54 -22.74 10.79
C LEU A 150 9.18 -21.28 10.50
N MET A 151 9.00 -20.46 11.54
CA MET A 151 8.73 -19.03 11.37
C MET A 151 9.89 -18.33 10.66
N ASP A 152 11.13 -18.57 11.08
CA ASP A 152 12.32 -17.99 10.44
C ASP A 152 12.39 -18.39 8.95
N THR A 153 12.12 -19.66 8.64
CA THR A 153 12.06 -20.15 7.25
C THR A 153 10.95 -19.45 6.47
N ALA A 154 9.75 -19.34 7.06
CA ALA A 154 8.60 -18.76 6.40
C ALA A 154 8.75 -17.26 6.14
N VAL A 155 9.27 -16.51 7.11
CA VAL A 155 9.52 -15.06 6.99
C VAL A 155 10.60 -14.79 5.95
N SER A 156 11.73 -15.51 6.01
CA SER A 156 12.79 -15.40 4.99
C SER A 156 12.22 -15.62 3.59
N TYR A 157 11.37 -16.63 3.44
CA TYR A 157 10.76 -16.96 2.15
C TYR A 157 9.75 -15.90 1.67
N ILE A 158 8.95 -15.35 2.58
CA ILE A 158 8.06 -14.22 2.30
C ILE A 158 8.87 -13.01 1.83
N ASP A 159 9.97 -12.69 2.52
CA ASP A 159 10.85 -11.59 2.17
C ASP A 159 11.48 -11.79 0.80
N ASP A 160 12.00 -12.99 0.53
CA ASP A 160 12.61 -13.32 -0.75
C ASP A 160 11.62 -13.09 -1.90
N ILE A 161 10.38 -13.60 -1.80
CA ILE A 161 9.38 -13.39 -2.87
C ILE A 161 8.93 -11.92 -2.99
N LEU A 162 8.63 -11.27 -1.85
CA LEU A 162 8.08 -9.92 -1.87
C LEU A 162 9.12 -8.91 -2.34
N LEU A 163 10.39 -9.09 -1.99
CA LEU A 163 11.48 -8.17 -2.29
C LEU A 163 12.23 -8.52 -3.57
N SER A 164 12.29 -9.80 -3.98
CA SER A 164 12.94 -10.19 -5.24
C SER A 164 12.18 -9.63 -6.45
N ASN A 165 12.93 -9.24 -7.48
CA ASN A 165 12.40 -8.90 -8.81
C ASN A 165 12.64 -10.03 -9.82
N GLN A 166 13.31 -11.13 -9.43
CA GLN A 166 13.68 -12.23 -10.30
C GLN A 166 13.10 -13.57 -9.83
N ASP A 167 12.79 -14.37 -10.84
CA ASP A 167 11.90 -15.50 -10.89
C ASP A 167 12.77 -16.75 -10.98
N ASP A 168 13.20 -17.30 -9.85
CA ASP A 168 13.77 -18.63 -9.84
C ASP A 168 12.63 -19.60 -9.55
N GLY A 169 12.33 -20.50 -10.50
CA GLY A 169 11.27 -21.52 -10.39
C GLY A 169 11.41 -22.48 -9.19
N THR A 170 12.39 -22.24 -8.33
CA THR A 170 12.62 -22.82 -7.00
C THR A 170 11.49 -22.49 -6.00
N ASP A 171 10.69 -21.46 -6.27
CA ASP A 171 9.67 -20.97 -5.34
C ASP A 171 8.51 -21.98 -5.11
N ALA A 172 7.99 -22.61 -6.16
CA ALA A 172 6.80 -23.46 -6.03
C ALA A 172 7.04 -24.71 -5.15
N LEU A 173 8.22 -25.32 -5.24
CA LEU A 173 8.57 -26.50 -4.45
C LEU A 173 8.80 -26.15 -2.97
N GLN A 174 9.43 -25.01 -2.70
CA GLN A 174 9.67 -24.54 -1.34
C GLN A 174 8.35 -24.16 -0.63
N LEU A 175 7.43 -23.51 -1.34
CA LEU A 175 6.06 -23.24 -0.87
C LEU A 175 5.30 -24.51 -0.50
N ALA A 176 5.39 -25.54 -1.35
CA ALA A 176 4.73 -26.83 -1.09
C ALA A 176 5.29 -27.50 0.16
N ASN A 177 6.62 -27.52 0.31
CA ASN A 177 7.28 -28.08 1.50
C ASN A 177 6.88 -27.33 2.77
N LEU A 178 6.90 -25.99 2.74
CA LEU A 178 6.54 -25.15 3.87
C LEU A 178 5.06 -25.35 4.28
N SER A 179 4.17 -25.43 3.29
CA SER A 179 2.74 -25.72 3.52
C SER A 179 2.55 -27.09 4.19
N GLN A 180 3.26 -28.12 3.72
CA GLN A 180 3.20 -29.46 4.31
C GLN A 180 3.74 -29.47 5.75
N ARG A 181 4.82 -28.73 6.04
CA ARG A 181 5.37 -28.59 7.40
C ARG A 181 4.38 -27.89 8.35
N ILE A 182 3.65 -26.88 7.86
CA ILE A 182 2.62 -26.19 8.64
C ILE A 182 1.48 -27.15 8.97
N GLU A 183 0.97 -27.89 7.99
CA GLU A 183 -0.12 -28.86 8.18
C GLU A 183 0.27 -29.98 9.18
N ALA A 184 1.50 -30.50 9.08
CA ALA A 184 2.02 -31.49 10.02
C ALA A 184 2.09 -30.94 11.47
N MET A 185 2.43 -29.66 11.65
CA MET A 185 2.46 -29.04 12.98
C MET A 185 1.08 -28.69 13.52
N GLN A 186 0.11 -28.33 12.67
CA GLN A 186 -1.27 -28.04 13.08
C GLN A 186 -2.01 -29.30 13.58
N THR A 187 -1.74 -30.47 12.98
CA THR A 187 -2.36 -31.75 13.37
C THR A 187 -1.79 -32.33 14.67
N THR A 188 -0.63 -31.86 15.11
CA THR A 188 -0.04 -32.27 16.37
C THR A 188 -0.78 -31.58 17.52
N LYS A 189 -1.52 -32.34 18.35
CA LYS A 189 -2.35 -31.92 19.52
C LYS A 189 -1.67 -31.02 20.58
N LYS A 190 -0.46 -30.54 20.33
CA LYS A 190 0.45 -29.80 21.23
C LYS A 190 0.77 -28.37 20.75
N ALA A 191 0.12 -27.88 19.70
CA ALA A 191 0.30 -26.50 19.25
C ALA A 191 -0.23 -25.54 20.32
N LYS A 192 0.69 -24.95 21.10
CA LYS A 192 0.36 -23.87 22.05
C LYS A 192 -0.11 -22.60 21.35
N ASP A 193 0.12 -22.49 20.03
CA ASP A 193 -0.11 -21.27 19.25
C ASP A 193 -0.76 -21.57 17.87
N PRO A 194 -1.97 -22.16 17.82
CA PRO A 194 -2.63 -22.53 16.55
C PRO A 194 -2.84 -21.32 15.63
N LEU A 195 -3.00 -20.13 16.23
CA LEU A 195 -3.12 -18.88 15.48
C LEU A 195 -1.86 -18.59 14.66
N VAL A 196 -0.67 -18.80 15.21
CA VAL A 196 0.60 -18.45 14.53
C VAL A 196 0.76 -19.26 13.25
N LEU A 197 0.56 -20.57 13.35
CA LEU A 197 0.60 -21.47 12.20
C LEU A 197 -0.48 -21.13 11.16
N GLN A 198 -1.69 -20.78 11.61
CA GLN A 198 -2.77 -20.38 10.71
C GLN A 198 -2.43 -19.10 9.95
N GLN A 199 -1.97 -18.04 10.63
CA GLN A 199 -1.62 -16.78 9.96
C GLN A 199 -0.47 -16.96 8.97
N ILE A 200 0.55 -17.77 9.30
CA ILE A 200 1.63 -18.11 8.38
C ILE A 200 1.11 -18.84 7.14
N GLY A 201 0.24 -19.83 7.31
CA GLY A 201 -0.39 -20.52 6.19
C GLY A 201 -1.19 -19.58 5.28
N LEU A 202 -1.95 -18.65 5.87
CA LEU A 202 -2.70 -17.65 5.11
C LEU A 202 -1.79 -16.71 4.33
N MET A 203 -0.70 -16.22 4.93
CA MET A 203 0.27 -15.36 4.24
C MET A 203 0.90 -16.09 3.04
N ILE A 204 1.30 -17.35 3.22
CA ILE A 204 1.85 -18.21 2.17
C ILE A 204 0.86 -18.40 1.02
N SER A 205 -0.44 -18.58 1.31
CA SER A 205 -1.45 -18.78 0.28
C SER A 205 -1.66 -17.56 -0.64
N LEU A 206 -1.39 -16.34 -0.17
CA LEU A 206 -1.50 -15.12 -0.97
C LEU A 206 -0.22 -14.79 -1.72
N LEU A 207 0.92 -15.32 -1.29
CA LEU A 207 2.25 -14.86 -1.66
C LEU A 207 2.53 -15.00 -3.17
N LEU A 208 2.17 -16.14 -3.75
CA LEU A 208 2.40 -16.41 -5.17
C LEU A 208 1.57 -15.49 -6.07
N GLU A 209 0.32 -15.23 -5.68
CA GLU A 209 -0.57 -14.33 -6.42
C GLU A 209 -0.07 -12.88 -6.38
N ILE A 210 0.41 -12.42 -5.22
CA ILE A 210 1.05 -11.10 -5.07
C ILE A 210 2.26 -10.98 -6.00
N ALA A 211 3.13 -12.01 -6.04
CA ALA A 211 4.32 -12.02 -6.89
C ALA A 211 3.96 -11.94 -8.39
N GLN A 212 2.96 -12.72 -8.83
CA GLN A 212 2.49 -12.72 -10.21
C GLN A 212 1.89 -11.37 -10.62
N LEU A 213 1.03 -10.77 -9.78
CA LEU A 213 0.42 -9.47 -10.05
C LEU A 213 1.47 -8.36 -10.08
N LYS A 214 2.44 -8.38 -9.16
CA LYS A 214 3.58 -7.44 -9.16
C LYS A 214 4.31 -7.47 -10.51
N LYS A 215 4.62 -8.65 -11.04
CA LYS A 215 5.28 -8.83 -12.35
C LYS A 215 4.43 -8.30 -13.51
N GLN A 216 3.13 -8.58 -13.51
CA GLN A 216 2.21 -8.13 -14.56
C GLN A 216 2.04 -6.61 -14.55
N ILE A 217 1.97 -5.99 -13.37
CA ILE A 217 1.89 -4.53 -13.21
C ILE A 217 3.19 -3.88 -13.71
N MET A 218 4.35 -4.37 -13.26
CA MET A 218 5.66 -3.82 -13.63
C MET A 218 5.91 -3.88 -15.13
N SER A 219 5.56 -5.00 -15.79
CA SER A 219 5.73 -5.15 -17.25
C SER A 219 4.82 -4.21 -18.06
N LYS A 220 3.56 -4.04 -17.66
CA LYS A 220 2.60 -3.16 -18.33
C LYS A 220 2.95 -1.68 -18.18
N GLN A 221 3.47 -1.29 -17.02
CA GLN A 221 3.81 0.10 -16.75
C GLN A 221 4.99 0.59 -17.60
N VAL A 222 6.01 -0.26 -17.81
CA VAL A 222 7.16 0.03 -18.70
C VAL A 222 6.70 0.25 -20.15
N ARG A 223 5.70 -0.52 -20.61
CA ARG A 223 5.16 -0.38 -21.97
C ARG A 223 4.30 0.89 -22.14
N GLY A 224 3.60 1.33 -21.10
CA GLY A 224 2.81 2.57 -21.11
C GLY A 224 3.64 3.85 -21.11
N SER A 225 4.82 3.86 -20.47
CA SER A 225 5.71 5.03 -20.47
C SER A 225 6.37 5.29 -21.82
N LEU A 226 6.49 4.28 -22.69
CA LEU A 226 7.10 4.41 -24.02
C LEU A 226 6.15 4.99 -25.09
N HIS A 227 4.83 4.96 -24.86
CA HIS A 227 3.83 5.48 -25.81
C HIS A 227 3.31 6.90 -25.46
N SER A 228 3.85 7.53 -24.41
CA SER A 228 3.42 8.86 -23.93
C SER A 228 4.48 9.96 -24.14
N VAL A 229 5.45 9.72 -25.01
CA VAL A 229 6.43 10.68 -25.55
C VAL A 229 6.16 10.85 -27.04
#